data_AF-A0A1B9NZP7-F1
#
_entry.id   AF-A0A1B9NZP7-F1
#
_cell.length_a   1.000
_cell.length_b   1.000
_cell.length_c   1.000
_cell.angle_alpha   90.00
_cell.angle_beta   90.00
_cell.angle_gamma   90.00
#
_symmetry.space_group_name_H-M   'P 1'
#
loop_
_entity.id
_entity.type
_entity.pdbx_description
1 polymer ?
#
loop_
_entity_poly.entity_id
_entity_poly.type
_entity_poly.pdbx_seq_one_letter_code
_entity_poly.pdbx_strand_id
1 'polypeptide(L)' 'MQEKISSLSAYVSGWAFVLFGAFSLQDWMSIVGGVCVVSTVFINRHYKKKTLEEIRKRPISEKLYEKISD' A
#
# COMPACT_ATOMS: atom_id res chain seq x y z
N MET A 1 22.01 -22.25 -8.80
CA MET A 1 21.33 -20.98 -8.43
C MET A 1 20.13 -21.21 -7.49
N GLN A 2 19.31 -22.25 -7.68
CA GLN A 2 18.19 -22.57 -6.77
C GLN A 2 18.60 -22.86 -5.31
N GLU A 3 19.75 -23.49 -5.05
CA GLU A 3 20.21 -23.78 -3.68
C GLU A 3 20.50 -22.53 -2.84
N LYS A 4 20.93 -21.43 -3.47
CA LYS A 4 21.15 -20.15 -2.80
C LYS A 4 19.83 -19.46 -2.42
N ILE A 5 18.82 -19.58 -3.27
CA ILE A 5 17.47 -19.08 -2.99
C ILE A 5 16.82 -19.93 -1.90
N SER A 6 17.00 -21.26 -1.97
CA SER A 6 16.47 -22.19 -0.97
C SER A 6 17.08 -21.93 0.42
N SER A 7 18.40 -21.74 0.52
CA SER A 7 19.04 -21.39 1.79
C SER A 7 18.62 -20.01 2.30
N LEU A 8 18.59 -18.98 1.46
CA LEU A 8 18.16 -17.63 1.88
C LEU A 8 16.67 -17.63 2.29
N SER A 9 15.82 -18.35 1.55
CA SER A 9 14.40 -18.54 1.90
C SER A 9 14.22 -19.33 3.19
N ALA A 10 15.09 -20.31 3.47
CA ALA A 10 15.08 -21.09 4.72
C ALA A 10 15.52 -20.25 5.92
N TYR A 11 16.50 -19.37 5.76
CA TYR A 11 16.87 -18.42 6.81
C TYR A 11 15.74 -17.41 7.04
N VAL A 12 15.17 -16.84 5.99
CA VAL A 12 14.05 -15.88 6.10
C VAL A 12 12.83 -16.52 6.74
N SER A 13 12.47 -17.74 6.34
CA SER A 13 11.35 -18.45 6.94
C SER A 13 11.63 -18.82 8.39
N GLY A 14 12.83 -19.28 8.72
CA GLY A 14 13.25 -19.53 10.11
C GLY A 14 13.15 -18.28 10.98
N TRP A 15 13.62 -17.14 10.49
CA TRP A 15 13.45 -15.84 11.16
C TRP A 15 11.97 -15.45 11.31
N ALA A 16 11.16 -15.67 10.27
CA ALA A 16 9.73 -15.40 10.33
C ALA A 16 9.03 -16.27 11.40
N PHE A 17 9.38 -17.55 11.51
CA PHE A 17 8.84 -18.45 12.54
C PHE A 17 9.29 -18.07 13.96
N VAL A 18 10.56 -17.68 14.14
CA VAL A 18 11.06 -17.20 15.44
C VAL A 18 10.33 -15.92 15.86
N LEU A 19 10.18 -14.96 14.95
CA LEU A 19 9.41 -13.75 15.22
C LEU A 19 7.93 -14.10 15.48
N PHE A 20 7.35 -15.02 14.72
CA PHE A 20 5.98 -15.50 14.94
C PHE A 20 5.76 -16.12 16.32
N GLY A 21 6.69 -16.95 16.78
CA GLY A 21 6.64 -17.59 18.11
C GLY A 21 7.03 -16.67 19.27
N ALA A 22 7.80 -15.60 19.02
CA ALA A 22 8.24 -14.67 20.06
C ALA A 22 7.15 -13.69 20.52
N PHE A 23 6.16 -13.42 19.66
CA PHE A 23 5.06 -12.50 19.96
C PHE A 23 3.83 -13.25 20.48
N SER A 24 3.16 -12.68 21.48
CA SER A 24 1.88 -13.23 21.95
C SER A 24 0.77 -13.02 20.90
N LEU A 25 -0.32 -13.78 20.98
CA LEU A 25 -1.49 -13.59 20.11
C LEU A 25 -2.04 -12.16 20.18
N GLN A 26 -1.92 -11.51 21.35
CA GLN A 26 -2.37 -10.14 21.56
C GLN A 26 -1.46 -9.11 20.86
N ASP A 27 -0.15 -9.36 20.81
CA ASP A 27 0.79 -8.51 20.07
C ASP A 27 0.55 -8.60 18.57
N TRP A 28 0.30 -9.82 18.06
CA TRP A 28 -0.08 -10.04 16.66
C TRP A 28 -1.36 -9.31 16.29
N MET A 29 -2.37 -9.30 17.16
CA MET A 29 -3.62 -8.57 16.93
C MET A 29 -3.38 -7.06 16.82
N SER A 30 -2.47 -6.52 17.65
CA SER A 30 -2.09 -5.10 17.62
C SER A 30 -1.32 -4.74 16.35
N ILE A 31 -0.39 -5.59 15.91
CA ILE A 31 0.38 -5.41 14.66
C ILE A 31 -0.57 -5.42 13.46
N VAL A 32 -1.45 -6.41 13.37
CA VAL A 32 -2.42 -6.52 12.27
C VAL A 32 -3.36 -5.31 12.24
N GLY A 33 -3.86 -4.88 13.41
CA GLY A 33 -4.65 -3.66 13.52
C GLY A 33 -3.90 -2.42 13.03
N GLY A 34 -2.64 -2.27 13.42
CA GLY A 34 -1.77 -1.18 12.95
C GLY A 34 -1.58 -1.19 11.43
N VAL A 35 -1.30 -2.37 10.84
CA VAL A 35 -1.16 -2.54 9.39
C VAL A 35 -2.47 -2.17 8.67
N CYS A 36 -3.62 -2.57 9.19
CA CYS A 36 -4.92 -2.19 8.63
C CYS A 36 -5.12 -0.67 8.64
N VAL A 37 -4.87 0.00 9.78
CA VAL A 37 -5.02 1.47 9.89
C VAL A 37 -4.10 2.20 8.91
N VAL A 38 -2.83 1.81 8.84
CA VAL A 38 -1.85 2.40 7.91
C VAL A 38 -2.30 2.19 6.47
N SER A 39 -2.76 0.98 6.14
CA SER A 39 -3.25 0.65 4.79
C SER A 39 -4.46 1.50 4.44
N THR A 40 -5.44 1.63 5.33
CA THR A 40 -6.62 2.48 5.12
C THR A 40 -6.24 3.93 4.90
N VAL A 41 -5.32 4.49 5.70
CA VAL A 41 -4.83 5.87 5.53
C VAL A 41 -4.11 6.04 4.20
N PHE A 42 -3.28 5.08 3.81
CA PHE A 42 -2.53 5.13 2.54
C PHE A 42 -3.47 5.05 1.35
N ILE A 43 -4.40 4.10 1.36
CA ILE A 43 -5.44 3.96 0.33
C ILE A 43 -6.26 5.24 0.26
N ASN A 44 -6.76 5.77 1.38
CA ASN A 44 -7.54 7.00 1.41
C ASN A 44 -6.73 8.19 0.84
N ARG A 45 -5.44 8.31 1.16
CA ARG A 45 -4.55 9.34 0.58
C ARG A 45 -4.35 9.14 -0.93
N HIS A 46 -4.16 7.90 -1.38
CA HIS A 46 -3.96 7.58 -2.78
C HIS A 46 -5.22 7.90 -3.61
N TYR A 47 -6.39 7.47 -3.14
CA TYR A 47 -7.66 7.81 -3.78
C TYR A 47 -7.92 9.31 -3.76
N LYS A 48 -7.74 9.99 -2.62
CA LYS A 48 -7.91 11.45 -2.53
C LYS A 48 -7.03 12.20 -3.53
N LYS A 49 -5.78 11.77 -3.74
CA LYS A 49 -4.90 12.36 -4.77
C LYS A 49 -5.46 12.16 -6.18
N LYS A 50 -5.89 10.95 -6.53
CA LYS A 50 -6.50 10.67 -7.84
C LYS A 50 -7.80 11.44 -8.06
N THR A 51 -8.69 11.50 -7.08
CA THR A 51 -9.95 12.23 -7.18
C THR A 51 -9.71 13.74 -7.33
N LEU A 52 -8.71 14.30 -6.63
CA LEU A 52 -8.34 15.71 -6.78
C LEU A 52 -7.72 16.00 -8.16
N GLU A 53 -6.93 15.09 -8.70
CA GLU A 53 -6.39 15.21 -10.06
C GLU A 53 -7.50 15.14 -11.12
N GLU A 54 -8.48 14.25 -10.95
CA GLU A 54 -9.65 14.16 -11.83
C GLU A 54 -10.52 15.42 -11.74
N ILE A 55 -10.82 15.90 -10.54
CA ILE A 55 -11.57 17.16 -10.32
C ILE A 55 -10.81 18.34 -10.91
N ARG A 56 -9.47 18.38 -10.83
CA ARG A 56 -8.67 19.45 -11.43
C ARG A 56 -8.64 19.38 -12.96
N LYS A 57 -8.69 18.18 -13.55
CA LYS A 57 -8.67 18.01 -15.01
C LYS A 57 -9.99 18.40 -15.67
N ARG A 58 -11.15 18.18 -15.04
CA ARG A 58 -12.47 18.55 -15.61
C ARG A 58 -12.63 20.04 -16.00
N PRO A 59 -12.36 21.03 -15.13
CA PRO A 59 -12.50 22.44 -15.49
C PRO A 59 -11.44 22.88 -16.50
N ILE A 60 -10.28 22.22 -16.54
CA ILE A 60 -9.25 22.50 -17.56
C ILE A 60 -9.71 21.94 -18.91
N SER A 61 -10.29 20.75 -18.96
CA SER A 61 -10.77 20.16 -20.21
C SER A 61 -11.96 20.91 -20.81
N GLU A 62 -12.90 21.41 -19.98
CA GLU A 62 -14.00 22.26 -20.48
C GLU A 62 -13.48 23.57 -21.08
N LYS A 63 -12.59 24.27 -20.36
CA LYS A 63 -11.97 25.50 -20.87
C LYS A 63 -11.12 25.28 -22.12
N LEU A 64 -10.48 24.11 -22.25
CA LEU A 64 -9.72 23.76 -23.45
C LEU A 64 -10.66 23.50 -24.64
N TYR A 65 -11.80 22.85 -24.39
CA TYR A 65 -12.79 22.57 -25.43
C TYR A 65 -13.42 23.86 -25.96
N GLU A 66 -13.84 24.78 -25.08
CA GLU A 66 -14.36 26.09 -25.48
C GLU A 66 -13.35 26.86 -26.36
N LYS A 67 -12.07 26.85 -25.98
CA LYS A 67 -11.03 27.57 -26.74
C LYS A 67 -10.69 26.95 -28.09
N ILE A 68 -10.99 25.67 -28.29
CA ILE A 68 -10.77 24.97 -29.57
C ILE A 68 -12.00 25.10 -30.47
N SER A 69 -13.19 25.31 -29.89
CA SER A 69 -14.44 25.49 -30.64
C SER A 69 -14.72 26.92 -31.12
N ASP A 70 -13.97 27.90 -30.60
CA ASP A 70 -13.99 29.32 -30.99
C ASP A 70 -12.88 29.61 -32.02
#